data_AF-A0A8S4QJN1-F1
#
_entry.id   AF-A0A8S4QJN1-F1
#
_cell.length_a   1.000
_cell.length_b   1.000
_cell.length_c   1.000
_cell.angle_alpha   90.00
_cell.angle_beta   90.00
_cell.angle_gamma   90.00
#
_symmetry.space_group_name_H-M   'P 1'
#
loop_
_entity.id
_entity.type
_entity.pdbx_description
1 polymer ?
#
loop_
_entity_poly.entity_id
_entity_poly.type
_entity_poly.pdbx_seq_one_letter_code
_entity_poly.pdbx_strand_id
1 'polypeptide(L)'
;MVLNIVKLLKKLFFTVWSWKLGREKQLTNAAVTAINRVIANVPVLDDRYYETRDHSNQGCFYYPEPEAGKPVVFPGQCDPGIQAAANFNMTAFQGIWHEIETYPKEQQSGQCINHRYTLGTANYLNLVSSNVIDEILGVTNSRVTFASAQDSSGRLVINLTSGGTSEFKYVITTLFRSR
;
A
#
# COMPACT_ATOMS: atom_id res chain seq x y z
N MET A 1 21.06 -4.45 -2.86
CA MET A 1 21.99 -3.50 -3.53
C MET A 1 21.38 -2.12 -3.35
N VAL A 2 21.84 -1.36 -2.36
CA VAL A 2 21.26 -0.04 -2.04
C VAL A 2 22.07 1.02 -2.79
N LEU A 3 21.37 1.80 -3.60
CA LEU A 3 21.92 2.65 -4.64
C LEU A 3 21.97 4.10 -4.15
N ASN A 4 23.11 4.54 -3.61
CA ASN A 4 23.39 5.96 -3.43
C ASN A 4 23.65 6.59 -4.81
N ILE A 5 22.59 6.92 -5.55
CA ILE A 5 22.68 7.68 -6.80
C ILE A 5 23.12 9.10 -6.47
N VAL A 6 24.30 9.47 -6.93
CA VAL A 6 24.73 10.85 -6.86
C VAL A 6 24.92 11.35 -8.28
N LYS A 7 24.12 12.33 -8.71
CA LYS A 7 24.08 12.80 -10.10
C LYS A 7 24.84 14.11 -10.25
N LEU A 8 25.96 14.09 -10.97
CA LEU A 8 26.71 15.29 -11.33
C LEU A 8 25.95 16.08 -12.42
N LEU A 9 25.79 17.39 -12.24
CA LEU A 9 25.11 18.27 -13.19
C LEU A 9 26.13 19.10 -14.01
N LYS A 10 26.16 18.78 -15.32
CA LYS A 10 26.72 19.48 -16.49
C LYS A 10 27.72 20.64 -16.25
N LYS A 11 28.94 20.48 -16.79
CA LYS A 11 29.77 21.59 -17.27
C LYS A 11 30.17 21.31 -18.73
N LEU A 12 30.09 22.34 -19.57
CA LEU A 12 30.14 22.22 -21.03
C LEU A 12 31.28 21.31 -21.52
N PHE A 13 30.93 20.41 -22.44
CA PHE A 13 31.75 19.49 -23.26
C PHE A 13 31.84 18.00 -22.87
N PHE A 14 31.74 17.57 -21.60
CA PHE A 14 31.66 16.12 -21.27
C PHE A 14 30.78 15.84 -20.04
N THR A 15 30.04 14.72 -20.07
CA THR A 15 29.19 14.29 -18.94
C THR A 15 29.95 13.25 -18.13
N VAL A 16 30.20 13.53 -16.84
CA VAL A 16 30.84 12.59 -15.91
C VAL A 16 29.79 12.11 -14.92
N TRP A 17 29.70 10.80 -14.73
CA TRP A 17 28.82 10.18 -13.74
C TRP A 17 29.69 9.51 -12.67
N SER A 18 29.33 9.68 -11.39
CA SER A 18 30.11 9.12 -10.29
C SER A 18 29.20 8.75 -9.12
N TRP A 19 29.54 7.67 -8.41
CA TRP A 19 28.73 7.10 -7.34
C TRP A 19 29.61 6.67 -6.17
N LYS A 20 29.16 6.93 -4.94
CA LYS A 20 29.75 6.37 -3.71
C LYS A 20 28.91 5.16 -3.28
N LEU A 21 29.44 3.95 -3.42
CA LEU A 21 28.72 2.70 -3.18
C LEU A 21 29.18 2.00 -1.90
N GLY A 22 28.25 1.38 -1.18
CA GLY A 22 28.49 0.61 0.04
C GLY A 22 27.56 -0.60 0.13
N ARG A 23 27.90 -1.55 1.01
CA ARG A 23 27.03 -2.70 1.29
C ARG A 23 25.90 -2.35 2.28
N GLU A 24 26.14 -1.36 3.12
CA GLU A 24 25.21 -0.84 4.12
C GLU A 24 24.47 0.41 3.61
N LYS A 25 23.38 0.79 4.31
CA LYS A 25 22.60 2.01 3.99
C LYS A 25 23.41 3.30 4.14
N GLN A 26 24.44 3.29 5.00
CA GLN A 26 25.34 4.39 5.27
C GLN A 26 26.79 3.92 5.15
N LEU A 27 27.65 4.75 4.57
CA LEU A 27 29.08 4.47 4.52
C LEU A 27 29.70 4.64 5.91
N THR A 28 30.64 3.77 6.25
CA THR A 28 31.41 3.93 7.49
C THR A 28 32.34 5.13 7.39
N ASN A 29 32.69 5.76 8.52
CA ASN A 29 33.60 6.90 8.54
C ASN A 29 34.94 6.59 7.87
N ALA A 30 35.44 5.37 8.04
CA ALA A 30 36.66 4.90 7.38
C ALA A 30 36.52 4.85 5.85
N ALA A 31 35.39 4.33 5.35
CA ALA A 31 35.10 4.30 3.92
C ALA A 31 34.95 5.71 3.33
N VAL A 32 34.24 6.60 4.03
CA VAL A 32 34.10 8.02 3.63
C VAL A 32 35.46 8.68 3.52
N THR A 33 36.34 8.48 4.51
CA THR A 33 37.70 9.04 4.51
C THR A 33 38.53 8.53 3.33
N ALA A 34 38.47 7.22 3.07
CA ALA A 34 39.20 6.61 1.96
C ALA A 34 38.72 7.12 0.60
N ILE A 35 37.40 7.24 0.41
CA ILE A 35 36.78 7.77 -0.81
C ILE A 35 37.17 9.25 -1.02
N ASN A 36 37.07 10.07 0.03
CA ASN A 36 37.37 11.49 -0.06
C ASN A 36 38.84 11.76 -0.43
N ARG A 37 39.78 10.88 -0.01
CA ARG A 37 41.18 10.96 -0.43
C ARG A 37 41.37 10.74 -1.93
N VAL A 38 40.62 9.83 -2.55
CA VAL A 38 40.66 9.61 -4.00
C VAL A 38 40.03 10.79 -4.74
N ILE A 39 38.87 11.23 -4.26
CA ILE A 39 38.13 12.38 -4.83
C ILE A 39 38.97 13.65 -4.85
N ALA A 40 39.73 13.93 -3.79
CA ALA A 40 40.58 15.13 -3.70
C ALA A 40 41.62 15.24 -4.84
N ASN A 41 42.01 14.11 -5.45
CA ASN A 41 42.96 14.07 -6.56
C ASN A 41 42.28 14.16 -7.95
N VAL A 42 40.95 14.19 -8.01
CA VAL A 42 40.17 14.23 -9.25
C VAL A 42 39.27 15.47 -9.24
N PRO A 43 39.71 16.60 -9.83
CA PRO A 43 39.02 17.89 -9.72
C PRO A 43 37.54 17.89 -10.15
N VAL A 44 37.14 16.97 -11.03
CA VAL A 44 35.76 16.86 -11.53
C VAL A 44 34.81 16.15 -10.56
N LEU A 45 35.32 15.54 -9.49
CA LEU A 45 34.55 14.80 -8.48
C LEU A 45 34.33 15.59 -7.18
N ASP A 46 34.28 16.92 -7.24
CA ASP A 46 34.06 17.76 -6.06
C ASP A 46 32.78 17.36 -5.29
N ASP A 47 32.89 17.27 -3.96
CA ASP A 47 31.82 16.79 -3.07
C ASP A 47 30.54 17.65 -3.15
N ARG A 48 30.65 18.92 -3.53
CA ARG A 48 29.50 19.82 -3.71
C ARG A 48 28.57 19.40 -4.85
N TYR A 49 29.05 18.56 -5.76
CA TYR A 49 28.24 17.98 -6.82
C TYR A 49 27.59 16.66 -6.39
N TYR A 50 27.83 16.22 -5.15
CA TYR A 50 27.23 15.01 -4.63
C TYR A 50 25.88 15.26 -3.95
N GLU A 51 24.84 14.52 -4.36
CA GLU A 51 23.53 14.51 -3.71
C GLU A 51 23.41 13.32 -2.75
N THR A 52 22.99 13.57 -1.52
CA THR A 52 22.65 12.49 -0.59
C THR A 52 21.36 11.80 -1.04
N ARG A 53 21.35 10.46 -1.11
CA ARG A 53 20.12 9.70 -1.29
C ARG A 53 19.53 9.30 0.04
N ASP A 54 18.22 9.51 0.15
CA ASP A 54 17.48 9.04 1.31
C ASP A 54 17.26 7.52 1.18
N HIS A 55 17.86 6.77 2.11
CA HIS A 55 17.70 5.32 2.24
C HIS A 55 16.78 4.94 3.40
N SER A 56 16.03 5.91 3.93
CA SER A 56 14.93 5.65 4.86
C SER A 56 13.82 4.85 4.16
N ASN A 57 12.90 4.30 4.95
CA ASN A 57 11.74 3.62 4.39
C ASN A 57 10.85 4.56 3.57
N GLN A 58 10.84 5.86 3.90
CA GLN A 58 10.08 6.87 3.15
C GLN A 58 10.78 7.22 1.83
N GLY A 59 12.10 7.37 1.82
CA GLY A 59 12.88 7.64 0.60
C GLY A 59 12.86 6.49 -0.41
N CYS A 60 12.67 5.26 0.07
CA CYS A 60 12.50 4.07 -0.75
C CYS A 60 11.03 3.75 -1.09
N PHE A 61 10.07 4.55 -0.63
CA PHE A 61 8.65 4.31 -0.92
C PHE A 61 8.35 4.72 -2.36
N TYR A 62 7.71 3.81 -3.10
CA TYR A 62 7.18 4.08 -4.42
C TYR A 62 5.85 3.36 -4.58
N TYR A 63 4.99 3.90 -5.43
CA TYR A 63 3.80 3.21 -5.87
C TYR A 63 4.20 2.23 -6.99
N PRO A 64 4.05 0.91 -6.80
CA PRO A 64 4.32 -0.04 -7.88
C PRO A 64 3.32 0.17 -9.01
N GLU A 65 3.73 -0.15 -10.24
CA GLU A 65 2.82 -0.12 -11.38
C GLU A 65 1.73 -1.19 -11.22
N PRO A 66 0.44 -0.84 -11.36
CA PRO A 66 -0.65 -1.80 -11.24
C PRO A 66 -0.59 -2.89 -12.33
N GLU A 67 -0.51 -4.15 -11.92
CA GLU A 67 -0.62 -5.30 -12.83
C GLU A 67 -1.99 -5.98 -12.66
N ALA A 68 -2.69 -6.24 -13.76
CA ALA A 68 -4.00 -6.88 -13.72
C ALA A 68 -3.90 -8.30 -13.14
N GLY A 69 -4.75 -8.61 -12.16
CA GLY A 69 -4.79 -9.93 -11.52
C GLY A 69 -3.63 -10.22 -10.57
N LYS A 70 -2.81 -9.22 -10.20
CA LYS A 70 -1.81 -9.36 -9.13
C LYS A 70 -2.08 -8.34 -8.01
N PRO A 71 -1.99 -8.75 -6.74
CA PRO A 71 -2.16 -7.80 -5.64
C PRO A 71 -1.03 -6.77 -5.65
N VAL A 72 -1.38 -5.54 -5.32
CA VAL A 72 -0.40 -4.46 -5.12
C VAL A 72 0.37 -4.72 -3.83
N VAL A 73 1.69 -4.91 -3.94
CA VAL A 73 2.59 -5.13 -2.79
C VAL A 73 3.48 -3.91 -2.59
N PHE A 74 3.29 -3.22 -1.47
CA PHE A 74 4.14 -2.10 -1.08
C PHE A 74 5.37 -2.58 -0.29
N PRO A 75 6.56 -1.99 -0.52
CA PRO A 75 7.74 -2.29 0.29
C PRO A 75 7.57 -1.73 1.71
N GLY A 76 7.81 -2.55 2.73
CA GLY A 76 7.76 -2.14 4.14
C GLY A 76 6.91 -3.06 5.01
N GLN A 77 6.55 -2.57 6.20
CA GLN A 77 5.61 -3.21 7.10
C GLN A 77 4.30 -2.42 7.11
N CYS A 78 3.17 -3.10 7.28
CA CYS A 78 1.89 -2.43 7.46
C CYS A 78 1.91 -1.56 8.71
N ASP A 79 1.41 -0.33 8.61
CA ASP A 79 1.27 0.56 9.77
C ASP A 79 0.08 0.13 10.64
N PRO A 80 0.29 -0.33 11.89
CA PRO A 80 -0.79 -0.71 12.78
C PRO A 80 -1.57 0.50 13.34
N GLY A 81 -1.02 1.72 13.20
CA GLY A 81 -1.56 2.96 13.74
C GLY A 81 -2.67 3.61 12.92
N ILE A 82 -3.05 3.03 11.77
CA ILE A 82 -4.14 3.55 10.94
C ILE A 82 -5.44 3.55 11.75
N GLN A 83 -5.95 4.76 11.99
CA GLN A 83 -7.17 4.99 12.77
C GLN A 83 -8.40 4.68 11.94
N ALA A 84 -9.22 3.73 12.42
CA ALA A 84 -10.55 3.50 11.88
C ALA A 84 -11.56 4.52 12.45
N ALA A 85 -12.67 4.77 11.76
CA ALA A 85 -13.75 5.58 12.30
C ALA A 85 -14.17 5.08 13.70
N ALA A 86 -14.11 5.95 14.69
CA ALA A 86 -14.60 5.63 16.02
C ALA A 86 -16.14 5.50 16.03
N ASN A 87 -16.67 4.72 16.98
CA ASN A 87 -18.11 4.57 17.22
C ASN A 87 -18.89 4.20 15.94
N PHE A 88 -18.39 3.21 15.21
CA PHE A 88 -18.97 2.75 13.95
C PHE A 88 -20.39 2.23 14.18
N ASN A 89 -21.36 2.80 13.47
CA ASN A 89 -22.76 2.43 13.57
C ASN A 89 -23.14 1.47 12.44
N MET A 90 -23.29 0.19 12.76
CA MET A 90 -23.66 -0.86 11.79
C MET A 90 -25.02 -0.59 11.13
N THR A 91 -26.00 -0.08 11.89
CA THR A 91 -27.32 0.26 11.36
C THR A 91 -27.23 1.37 10.32
N ALA A 92 -26.39 2.37 10.55
CA ALA A 92 -26.18 3.46 9.60
C ALA A 92 -25.38 3.03 8.35
N PHE A 93 -24.61 1.93 8.42
CA PHE A 93 -23.84 1.41 7.28
C PHE A 93 -24.65 0.54 6.31
N GLN A 94 -25.85 0.12 6.70
CA GLN A 94 -26.70 -0.71 5.87
C GLN A 94 -26.96 -0.05 4.50
N GLY A 95 -27.21 -0.89 3.50
CA GLY A 95 -27.51 -0.44 2.15
C GLY A 95 -26.67 -1.13 1.11
N ILE A 96 -26.72 -0.59 -0.10
CA ILE A 96 -25.95 -1.08 -1.25
C ILE A 96 -24.77 -0.14 -1.45
N TRP A 97 -23.58 -0.72 -1.50
CA TRP A 97 -22.34 -0.02 -1.76
C TRP A 97 -21.78 -0.49 -3.10
N HIS A 98 -21.49 0.45 -3.97
CA HIS A 98 -20.88 0.19 -5.26
C HIS A 98 -19.38 0.38 -5.14
N GLU A 99 -18.61 -0.58 -5.65
CA GLU A 99 -17.17 -0.41 -5.75
C GLU A 99 -16.85 0.58 -6.87
N ILE A 100 -16.39 1.77 -6.49
CA ILE A 100 -16.06 2.84 -7.44
C ILE A 100 -14.65 2.65 -7.98
N GLU A 101 -13.70 2.35 -7.10
CA GLU A 101 -12.30 2.12 -7.44
C GLU A 101 -11.72 1.04 -6.52
N THR A 102 -10.72 0.32 -7.03
CA THR A 102 -10.04 -0.74 -6.29
C THR A 102 -8.61 -0.89 -6.77
N TYR A 103 -7.71 -1.28 -5.86
CA TYR A 103 -6.42 -1.80 -6.29
C TYR A 103 -6.61 -3.13 -7.02
N PRO A 104 -5.76 -3.46 -8.01
CA PRO A 104 -5.73 -4.80 -8.58
C PRO A 104 -5.67 -5.85 -7.46
N LYS A 105 -6.59 -6.81 -7.55
CA LYS A 105 -6.78 -7.88 -6.57
C LYS A 105 -7.11 -9.16 -7.31
N GLU A 106 -6.65 -10.28 -6.77
CA GLU A 106 -6.96 -11.61 -7.32
C GLU A 106 -8.41 -12.02 -6.99
N GLN A 107 -8.90 -11.55 -5.84
CA GLN A 107 -10.20 -11.93 -5.30
C GLN A 107 -11.33 -11.02 -5.78
N GLN A 108 -12.42 -11.65 -6.22
CA GLN A 108 -13.60 -10.98 -6.79
C GLN A 108 -13.23 -10.20 -8.05
N SER A 109 -12.83 -10.96 -9.07
CA SER A 109 -12.68 -10.46 -10.44
C SER A 109 -14.04 -10.14 -11.06
N GLY A 110 -14.01 -9.46 -12.20
CA GLY A 110 -15.22 -9.06 -12.93
C GLY A 110 -15.57 -7.59 -12.72
N GLN A 111 -16.77 -7.24 -13.17
CA GLN A 111 -17.25 -5.86 -13.25
C GLN A 111 -18.51 -5.66 -12.39
N CYS A 112 -18.91 -4.41 -12.23
CA CYS A 112 -20.14 -4.02 -11.53
C CYS A 112 -20.25 -4.55 -10.08
N ILE A 113 -19.11 -4.58 -9.38
CA ILE A 113 -19.05 -5.11 -8.02
C ILE A 113 -19.89 -4.24 -7.09
N ASN A 114 -20.79 -4.90 -6.36
CA ASN A 114 -21.59 -4.26 -5.34
C ASN A 114 -21.73 -5.15 -4.10
N HIS A 115 -21.91 -4.49 -2.96
CA HIS A 115 -22.03 -5.11 -1.66
C HIS A 115 -23.30 -4.61 -0.99
N ARG A 116 -24.24 -5.51 -0.73
CA ARG A 116 -25.45 -5.22 0.02
C ARG A 116 -25.26 -5.67 1.46
N TYR A 117 -25.33 -4.70 2.38
CA TYR A 117 -25.29 -4.95 3.82
C TYR A 117 -26.68 -4.85 4.43
N THR A 118 -27.07 -5.88 5.17
CA THR A 118 -28.31 -5.88 5.96
C THR A 118 -28.00 -6.21 7.41
N LEU A 119 -28.74 -5.59 8.33
CA LEU A 119 -28.57 -5.82 9.77
C LEU A 119 -28.96 -7.26 10.09
N GLY A 120 -28.04 -7.99 10.70
CA GLY A 120 -28.37 -9.26 11.35
C GLY A 120 -28.65 -9.03 12.82
N THR A 121 -27.70 -8.45 13.54
CA THR A 121 -27.85 -7.95 14.92
C THR A 121 -27.01 -6.69 15.11
N ALA A 122 -26.99 -6.12 16.32
CA ALA A 122 -26.16 -4.96 16.64
C ALA A 122 -24.65 -5.16 16.42
N ASN A 123 -24.18 -6.42 16.38
CA ASN A 123 -22.75 -6.75 16.32
C ASN A 123 -22.33 -7.39 14.99
N TYR A 124 -23.26 -7.58 14.05
CA TYR A 124 -22.89 -8.04 12.72
C TYR A 124 -23.87 -7.62 11.62
N LEU A 125 -23.33 -7.50 10.41
CA LEU A 125 -24.07 -7.32 9.17
C LEU A 125 -24.01 -8.60 8.33
N ASN A 126 -25.11 -8.95 7.68
CA ASN A 126 -25.07 -9.89 6.56
C ASN A 126 -24.57 -9.14 5.33
N LEU A 127 -23.70 -9.78 4.55
CA LEU A 127 -23.16 -9.26 3.31
C LEU A 127 -23.57 -10.16 2.15
N VAL A 128 -24.18 -9.56 1.14
CA VAL A 128 -24.33 -10.14 -0.19
C VAL A 128 -23.45 -9.36 -1.15
N SER A 129 -22.38 -9.98 -1.62
CA SER A 129 -21.49 -9.43 -2.63
C SER A 129 -21.87 -9.97 -4.00
N SER A 130 -21.91 -9.14 -5.02
CA SER A 130 -22.11 -9.59 -6.40
C SER A 130 -21.12 -8.96 -7.37
N ASN A 131 -20.88 -9.66 -8.47
CA ASN A 131 -19.96 -9.30 -9.54
C ASN A 131 -20.45 -9.91 -10.86
N VAL A 132 -20.03 -9.35 -11.99
CA VAL A 132 -20.33 -9.89 -13.32
C VAL A 132 -19.03 -10.33 -13.98
N ILE A 133 -18.96 -11.60 -14.38
CA ILE A 133 -17.84 -12.18 -15.14
C ILE A 133 -18.44 -12.87 -16.37
N ASP A 134 -17.98 -12.50 -17.56
CA ASP A 134 -18.45 -13.07 -18.83
C ASP A 134 -20.00 -13.09 -18.94
N GLU A 135 -20.63 -11.97 -18.58
CA GLU A 135 -22.09 -11.78 -18.56
C GLU A 135 -22.85 -12.64 -17.53
N ILE A 136 -22.14 -13.38 -16.68
CA ILE A 136 -22.72 -14.21 -15.61
C ILE A 136 -22.63 -13.48 -14.28
N LEU A 137 -23.75 -13.42 -13.56
CA LEU A 137 -23.83 -12.88 -12.21
C LEU A 137 -23.24 -13.88 -11.19
N GLY A 138 -22.12 -13.50 -10.58
CA GLY A 138 -21.59 -14.14 -9.39
C GLY A 138 -22.19 -13.52 -8.11
N VAL A 139 -22.49 -14.36 -7.13
CA VAL A 139 -22.99 -13.93 -5.81
C VAL A 139 -22.25 -14.68 -4.71
N THR A 140 -21.77 -13.95 -3.70
CA THR A 140 -21.14 -14.49 -2.50
C THR A 140 -21.83 -13.95 -1.26
N ASN A 141 -22.19 -14.84 -0.34
CA ASN A 141 -22.80 -14.47 0.94
C ASN A 141 -21.77 -14.59 2.05
N SER A 142 -21.75 -13.62 2.96
CA SER A 142 -20.83 -13.58 4.09
C SER A 142 -21.43 -12.81 5.28
N ARG A 143 -20.70 -12.80 6.38
CA ARG A 143 -20.99 -12.01 7.57
C ARG A 143 -19.84 -11.05 7.84
N VAL A 144 -20.21 -9.85 8.28
CA VAL A 144 -19.28 -8.80 8.68
C VAL A 144 -19.44 -8.54 10.17
N THR A 145 -18.35 -8.64 10.91
CA THR A 145 -18.31 -8.43 12.37
C THR A 145 -17.28 -7.37 12.72
N PHE A 146 -17.31 -6.87 13.95
CA PHE A 146 -16.16 -6.16 14.50
C PHE A 146 -14.94 -7.09 14.60
N ALA A 147 -13.73 -6.49 14.64
CA ALA A 147 -12.48 -7.25 14.75
C ALA A 147 -12.33 -7.99 16.10
N SER A 148 -12.97 -7.50 17.15
CA SER A 148 -13.08 -8.17 18.44
C SER A 148 -14.40 -7.81 19.12
N ALA A 149 -14.77 -8.50 20.21
CA ALA A 149 -16.02 -8.24 20.92
C ALA A 149 -16.05 -6.86 21.63
N GLN A 150 -14.89 -6.24 21.84
CA GLN A 150 -14.74 -4.94 22.49
C GLN A 150 -14.47 -3.80 21.50
N ASP A 151 -14.28 -4.13 20.22
CA ASP A 151 -14.04 -3.13 19.17
C ASP A 151 -15.37 -2.50 18.74
N SER A 152 -15.45 -1.18 18.79
CA SER A 152 -16.56 -0.37 18.28
C SER A 152 -16.13 0.55 17.13
N SER A 153 -14.91 0.39 16.64
CA SER A 153 -14.38 1.14 15.51
C SER A 153 -14.84 0.55 14.19
N GLY A 154 -14.60 1.29 13.11
CA GLY A 154 -14.90 0.86 11.75
C GLY A 154 -13.99 -0.24 11.23
N ARG A 155 -13.18 -0.89 12.08
CA ARG A 155 -12.35 -2.05 11.75
C ARG A 155 -13.22 -3.30 11.73
N LEU A 156 -13.76 -3.59 10.56
CA LEU A 156 -14.64 -4.75 10.37
C LEU A 156 -13.90 -5.90 9.73
N VAL A 157 -14.33 -7.12 10.05
CA VAL A 157 -13.80 -8.36 9.50
C VAL A 157 -14.88 -9.00 8.64
N ILE A 158 -14.54 -9.26 7.38
CA ILE A 158 -15.37 -10.00 6.41
C ILE A 158 -14.68 -11.32 6.13
N ASN A 159 -15.39 -12.43 6.27
CA ASN A 159 -14.88 -13.74 5.87
C ASN A 159 -15.49 -14.16 4.52
N LEU A 160 -14.77 -13.93 3.43
CA LEU A 160 -15.21 -14.40 2.12
C LEU A 160 -14.64 -15.79 1.86
N THR A 161 -15.52 -16.72 1.51
CA THR A 161 -15.13 -18.05 1.03
C THR A 161 -15.14 -18.05 -0.49
N SER A 162 -13.95 -18.19 -1.09
CA SER A 162 -13.80 -18.42 -2.54
C SER A 162 -13.01 -19.72 -2.74
N GLY A 163 -13.60 -20.69 -3.43
CA GLY A 163 -12.94 -21.97 -3.71
C GLY A 163 -12.56 -22.81 -2.47
N GLY A 164 -13.19 -22.58 -1.31
CA GLY A 164 -12.92 -23.33 -0.07
C GLY A 164 -11.91 -22.66 0.88
N THR A 165 -11.27 -21.56 0.48
CA THR A 165 -10.37 -20.78 1.34
C THR A 165 -11.14 -19.62 2.00
N SER A 166 -10.99 -19.47 3.31
CA SER A 166 -11.51 -18.32 4.08
C SER A 166 -10.49 -17.20 4.10
N GLU A 167 -10.88 -16.00 3.69
CA GLU A 167 -10.01 -14.81 3.71
C GLU A 167 -10.65 -13.66 4.49
N PHE A 168 -9.84 -12.98 5.29
CA PHE A 168 -10.25 -11.85 6.12
C PHE A 168 -9.99 -10.53 5.39
N LYS A 169 -11.05 -9.80 5.05
CA LYS A 169 -10.95 -8.42 4.56
C LYS A 169 -11.25 -7.43 5.68
N TYR A 170 -10.46 -6.35 5.74
CA TYR A 170 -10.68 -5.25 6.66
C TYR A 170 -11.40 -4.09 5.95
N VAL A 171 -12.51 -3.64 6.52
CA VAL A 171 -13.08 -2.34 6.17
C VAL A 171 -12.47 -1.31 7.12
N ILE A 172 -12.08 -0.15 6.61
CA ILE A 172 -11.68 1.01 7.40
C ILE A 172 -12.43 2.19 6.80
N THR A 173 -13.47 2.69 7.50
CA THR A 173 -14.21 3.86 7.04
C THR A 173 -13.77 5.11 7.80
N THR A 174 -13.91 6.27 7.16
CA THR A 174 -13.62 7.58 7.77
C THR A 174 -14.83 8.52 7.77
N LEU A 175 -15.83 8.37 6.88
CA LEU A 175 -17.08 9.15 6.89
C LEU A 175 -18.26 8.42 6.20
N PHE A 176 -19.40 8.30 6.90
CA PHE A 176 -20.66 7.79 6.34
C PHE A 176 -21.46 8.93 5.69
N ARG A 177 -21.36 9.09 4.38
CA ARG A 177 -22.38 9.80 3.60
C ARG A 177 -22.26 9.45 2.12
N SER A 178 -23.03 8.46 1.66
CA SER A 178 -23.52 8.51 0.28
C SER A 178 -24.82 9.32 0.31
N ARG A 179 -24.88 10.39 -0.48
CA ARG A 179 -26.13 11.12 -0.73
C ARG A 179 -27.09 10.23 -1.51
#